data_AF-A0A522XJW6-F1
#
_entry.id   AF-A0A522XJW6-F1
#
_cell.length_a   1.000
_cell.length_b   1.000
_cell.length_c   1.000
_cell.angle_alpha   90.00
_cell.angle_beta   90.00
_cell.angle_gamma   90.00
#
_symmetry.space_group_name_H-M   'P 1'
#
loop_
_entity.id
_entity.type
_entity.pdbx_description
1 polymer ?
#
loop_
_entity_poly.entity_id
_entity_poly.type
_entity_poly.pdbx_seq_one_letter_code
_entity_poly.pdbx_strand_id
1 'polypeptide(L)'
;MKRLNGRALGILREALEKDNRGDVGERVVRKLLLQKLQGLAKQEGNPLSEPQLKQVIHADYPLFPVAVIEQAAKANNPSKARTLAVALAATVAGGAGIVGFVALANLPYPMIRRPIAEHAPILLLPSFLSMDENYREAIALVEQSDQLVNQATSAADLELGQEKVTQAQHHLDQLPVWFLGYYPQRYCTFFGCSWNFTHDEFETARKAIGRMDVVLFQEKNAHDELDEALGELQSARSQYREATTYQSAQNALDNWQAAIDRLHLIPSQTLAGELARTHMTAANRDLQQAQRSLNGN
;
A
#
# COMPACT_ATOMS: atom_id res chain seq x y z
N MET A 1 23.52 -22.62 -39.15
CA MET A 1 23.69 -23.74 -38.18
C MET A 1 24.32 -24.90 -38.91
N LYS A 2 25.18 -25.71 -38.26
CA LYS A 2 25.81 -26.88 -38.90
C LYS A 2 24.83 -28.05 -38.93
N ARG A 3 24.81 -28.84 -40.01
CA ARG A 3 23.93 -30.02 -40.13
C ARG A 3 24.26 -31.10 -39.10
N LEU A 4 25.54 -31.20 -38.73
CA LEU A 4 26.03 -32.00 -37.61
C LEU A 4 26.94 -31.14 -36.72
N ASN A 5 26.57 -30.96 -35.46
CA ASN A 5 27.38 -30.18 -34.53
C ASN A 5 28.61 -30.97 -34.05
N GLY A 6 29.61 -30.26 -33.52
CA GLY A 6 30.88 -30.88 -33.10
C GLY A 6 30.72 -31.93 -32.00
N ARG A 7 29.70 -31.78 -31.14
CA ARG A 7 29.42 -32.70 -30.03
C ARG A 7 28.83 -34.03 -30.53
N ALA A 8 27.88 -33.97 -31.46
CA ALA A 8 27.32 -35.14 -32.12
C ALA A 8 28.37 -35.87 -32.97
N LEU A 9 29.24 -35.13 -33.67
CA LEU A 9 30.36 -35.71 -34.42
C LEU A 9 31.37 -36.43 -33.50
N GLY A 10 31.64 -35.88 -32.31
CA GLY A 10 32.53 -36.49 -31.32
C GLY A 10 32.02 -37.87 -30.86
N ILE A 11 30.73 -37.95 -30.52
CA ILE A 11 30.08 -39.20 -30.07
C ILE A 11 30.16 -40.28 -31.16
N LEU A 12 29.87 -39.91 -32.42
CA LEU A 12 29.91 -40.85 -33.55
C LEU A 12 31.34 -41.30 -33.88
N ARG A 13 32.31 -40.38 -33.82
CA ARG A 13 33.73 -40.69 -34.05
C ARG A 13 34.25 -41.68 -33.01
N GLU A 14 33.98 -41.42 -31.74
CA GLU A 14 34.46 -42.26 -30.65
C GLU A 14 33.90 -43.70 -30.76
N ALA A 15 32.64 -43.84 -31.16
CA ALA A 15 32.04 -45.16 -31.38
C ALA A 15 32.62 -45.88 -32.61
N LEU A 16 32.96 -45.15 -33.69
CA LEU A 16 33.61 -45.72 -34.87
C LEU A 16 35.08 -46.12 -34.61
N GLU A 17 35.77 -45.40 -33.74
CA GLU A 17 37.14 -45.70 -33.33
C GLU A 17 37.22 -46.86 -32.34
N LYS A 18 36.20 -47.02 -31.47
CA LYS A 18 36.10 -48.14 -30.52
C LYS A 18 35.63 -49.45 -31.16
N ASP A 19 35.04 -49.40 -32.36
CA ASP A 19 34.58 -50.60 -33.06
C ASP A 19 35.75 -51.32 -33.75
N ASN A 20 36.29 -52.36 -33.10
CA ASN A 20 37.42 -53.16 -33.59
C ASN A 20 36.99 -54.40 -34.39
N ARG A 21 35.71 -54.55 -34.71
CA ARG A 21 35.18 -55.67 -35.51
C ARG A 21 35.47 -55.44 -37.00
N GLY A 22 35.66 -56.50 -37.78
CA GLY A 22 35.66 -56.43 -39.25
C GLY A 22 36.98 -56.72 -39.99
N ASP A 23 36.82 -57.22 -41.22
CA ASP A 23 37.91 -57.47 -42.18
C ASP A 23 38.45 -56.16 -42.80
N VAL A 24 39.47 -56.22 -43.67
CA VAL A 24 40.08 -55.06 -44.37
C VAL A 24 39.01 -54.16 -45.03
N GLY A 25 37.95 -54.75 -45.58
CA GLY A 25 36.84 -54.01 -46.20
C GLY A 25 36.06 -53.12 -45.22
N GLU A 26 35.77 -53.59 -44.01
CA GLU A 26 35.01 -52.83 -43.01
C GLU A 26 35.81 -51.63 -42.48
N ARG A 27 37.14 -51.76 -42.41
CA ARG A 27 38.04 -50.64 -42.03
C ARG A 27 38.00 -49.49 -43.03
N VAL A 28 37.85 -49.79 -44.33
CA VAL A 28 37.71 -48.78 -45.38
C VAL A 28 36.35 -48.08 -45.28
N VAL A 29 35.28 -48.86 -45.09
CA VAL A 29 33.91 -48.34 -44.91
C VAL A 29 33.82 -47.39 -43.71
N ARG A 30 34.44 -47.73 -42.57
CA ARG A 30 34.48 -46.84 -41.39
C ARG A 30 35.17 -45.49 -41.68
N LYS A 31 36.28 -45.50 -42.41
CA LYS A 31 37.00 -44.27 -42.78
C LYS A 31 36.16 -43.40 -43.72
N LEU A 32 35.48 -44.01 -44.69
CA LEU A 32 34.57 -43.32 -45.61
C LEU A 32 33.38 -42.70 -44.87
N LEU A 33 32.77 -43.44 -43.94
CA LEU A 33 31.67 -42.93 -43.11
C LEU A 33 32.13 -41.76 -42.23
N LEU A 34 33.31 -41.86 -41.61
CA LEU A 34 33.87 -40.75 -40.81
C LEU A 34 34.10 -39.49 -41.66
N GLN A 35 34.62 -39.65 -42.88
CA GLN A 35 34.82 -38.53 -43.80
C GLN A 35 33.48 -37.88 -44.22
N LYS A 36 32.44 -38.70 -44.45
CA LYS A 36 31.08 -38.25 -44.76
C LYS A 36 30.46 -37.48 -43.59
N LEU A 37 30.59 -37.99 -42.36
CA LEU A 37 30.11 -37.32 -41.14
C LEU A 37 30.85 -35.99 -40.89
N GLN A 38 32.16 -35.94 -41.13
CA GLN A 38 32.93 -34.69 -41.09
C GLN A 38 32.48 -33.70 -42.16
N GLY A 39 32.14 -34.18 -43.36
CA GLY A 39 31.53 -33.37 -44.41
C GLY A 39 30.20 -32.76 -43.97
N LEU A 40 29.32 -33.54 -43.35
CA LEU A 40 28.05 -33.07 -42.79
C LEU A 40 28.25 -32.05 -41.66
N ALA A 41 29.35 -32.14 -40.90
CA ALA A 41 29.69 -31.14 -39.88
C ALA A 41 30.26 -29.82 -40.46
N LYS A 42 30.73 -29.84 -41.71
CA LYS A 42 31.18 -28.64 -42.43
C LYS A 42 30.05 -27.99 -43.24
N GLN A 43 28.98 -28.73 -43.54
CA GLN A 43 27.81 -28.20 -44.24
C GLN A 43 26.90 -27.39 -43.30
N GLU A 44 26.46 -26.24 -43.80
CA GLU A 44 25.44 -25.43 -43.15
C GLU A 44 24.04 -25.87 -43.58
N GLY A 45 23.09 -25.91 -42.63
CA GLY A 45 21.72 -26.32 -42.88
C GLY A 45 20.98 -26.73 -41.62
N ASN A 46 19.79 -27.30 -41.79
CA ASN A 46 18.99 -27.81 -40.68
C ASN A 46 19.70 -28.99 -39.98
N PRO A 47 19.78 -29.01 -38.64
CA PRO A 47 20.38 -30.11 -37.90
C PRO A 47 19.66 -31.43 -38.22
N LEU A 48 20.44 -32.46 -38.53
CA LEU A 48 19.90 -33.79 -38.83
C LEU A 48 19.16 -34.36 -37.63
N SER A 49 17.94 -34.84 -37.86
CA SER A 49 17.14 -35.56 -36.87
C SER A 49 17.62 -37.01 -36.72
N GLU A 50 17.20 -37.66 -35.64
CA GLU A 50 17.51 -39.08 -35.38
C GLU A 50 17.22 -40.02 -36.56
N PRO A 51 16.05 -39.99 -37.22
CA PRO A 51 15.79 -40.89 -38.35
C PRO A 51 16.69 -40.59 -39.56
N GLN A 52 17.06 -39.32 -39.77
CA GLN A 52 17.96 -38.93 -40.86
C GLN A 52 19.39 -39.39 -40.61
N LEU A 53 19.88 -39.25 -39.37
CA LEU A 53 21.20 -39.77 -38.97
C LEU A 53 21.26 -41.29 -39.08
N LYS A 54 20.20 -41.98 -38.67
CA LYS A 54 20.07 -43.43 -38.80
C LYS A 54 20.15 -43.87 -40.25
N GLN A 55 19.40 -43.22 -41.14
CA GLN A 55 19.42 -43.52 -42.57
C GLN A 55 20.81 -43.32 -43.20
N VAL A 56 21.50 -42.22 -42.85
CA VAL A 56 22.84 -41.93 -43.40
C VAL A 56 23.89 -42.93 -42.93
N ILE A 57 23.85 -43.32 -41.65
CA ILE A 57 24.85 -44.22 -41.06
C ILE A 57 24.58 -45.67 -41.46
N HIS A 58 23.33 -46.14 -41.40
CA HIS A 58 22.99 -47.52 -41.71
C HIS A 58 23.01 -47.83 -43.21
N ALA A 59 22.97 -46.83 -44.09
CA ALA A 59 23.20 -47.03 -45.52
C ALA A 59 24.61 -47.56 -45.83
N ASP A 60 25.62 -47.06 -45.11
CA ASP A 60 27.01 -47.42 -45.35
C ASP A 60 27.52 -48.45 -44.30
N TYR A 61 26.93 -48.48 -43.10
CA TYR A 61 27.36 -49.35 -42.00
C TYR A 61 26.16 -49.88 -41.19
N PRO A 62 25.46 -50.93 -41.68
CA PRO A 62 24.19 -51.40 -41.11
C PRO A 62 24.27 -51.89 -39.66
N LEU A 63 25.43 -52.39 -39.22
CA LEU A 63 25.65 -52.95 -37.89
C LEU A 63 25.94 -51.89 -36.81
N PHE A 64 25.89 -50.59 -37.14
CA PHE A 64 26.18 -49.52 -36.19
C PHE A 64 25.15 -49.48 -35.04
N PRO A 65 25.58 -49.30 -33.78
CA PRO A 65 24.67 -49.27 -32.64
C PRO A 65 23.70 -48.09 -32.68
N VAL A 66 22.40 -48.40 -32.71
CA VAL A 66 21.31 -47.41 -32.77
C VAL A 66 21.34 -46.46 -31.57
N ALA A 67 21.69 -46.95 -30.37
CA ALA A 67 21.77 -46.13 -29.16
C ALA A 67 22.77 -44.96 -29.29
N VAL A 68 23.88 -45.17 -30.01
CA VAL A 68 24.87 -44.11 -30.26
C VAL A 68 24.32 -43.07 -31.24
N ILE A 69 23.55 -43.50 -32.25
CA ILE A 69 22.89 -42.61 -33.21
C ILE A 69 21.87 -41.72 -32.49
N GLU A 70 21.05 -42.29 -31.60
CA GLU A 70 20.07 -41.55 -30.80
C GLU A 70 20.75 -40.52 -29.88
N GLN A 71 21.83 -40.93 -29.20
CA GLN A 71 22.61 -40.04 -28.35
C GLN A 71 23.23 -38.89 -29.13
N ALA A 72 23.79 -39.17 -30.31
CA ALA A 72 24.33 -38.15 -31.21
C ALA A 72 23.23 -37.22 -31.75
N ALA A 73 22.04 -37.73 -32.07
CA ALA A 73 20.92 -36.93 -32.55
C ALA A 73 20.38 -35.97 -31.48
N LYS A 74 20.26 -36.43 -30.23
CA LYS A 74 19.91 -35.59 -29.07
C LYS A 74 20.96 -34.50 -28.82
N ALA A 75 22.24 -34.84 -28.99
CA ALA A 75 23.31 -33.84 -28.91
C ALA A 75 23.27 -32.85 -30.07
N ASN A 76 22.82 -33.28 -31.26
CA ASN A 76 22.75 -32.46 -32.48
C ASN A 76 21.62 -31.43 -32.43
N ASN A 77 20.51 -31.75 -31.76
CA ASN A 77 19.36 -30.87 -31.56
C ASN A 77 19.12 -30.60 -30.07
N PRO A 78 19.75 -29.57 -29.46
CA PRO A 78 19.34 -29.15 -28.12
C PRO A 78 17.88 -28.70 -28.17
N SER A 79 17.01 -29.36 -27.41
CA SER A 79 15.56 -29.13 -27.47
C SER A 79 15.20 -27.67 -27.17
N LYS A 80 14.22 -27.13 -27.91
CA LYS A 80 13.66 -25.78 -27.70
C LYS A 80 13.28 -25.51 -26.24
N ALA A 81 12.93 -26.56 -25.48
CA ALA A 81 12.60 -26.51 -24.06
C ALA A 81 13.75 -26.00 -23.17
N ARG A 82 15.02 -26.31 -23.49
CA ARG A 82 16.18 -25.86 -22.69
C ARG A 82 16.45 -24.37 -22.90
N THR A 83 16.31 -23.88 -24.12
CA THR A 83 16.34 -22.44 -24.44
C THR A 83 15.18 -21.68 -23.79
N LEU A 84 13.99 -22.27 -23.73
CA LEU A 84 12.81 -21.65 -23.12
C LEU A 84 12.92 -21.59 -21.59
N ALA A 85 13.51 -22.62 -20.96
CA ALA A 85 13.82 -22.62 -19.53
C ALA A 85 14.90 -21.60 -19.15
N VAL A 86 15.94 -21.44 -19.97
CA VAL A 86 16.98 -20.41 -19.75
C VAL A 86 16.42 -19.00 -19.99
N ALA A 87 15.56 -18.82 -21.00
CA ALA A 87 14.87 -17.56 -21.24
C ALA A 87 13.91 -17.20 -20.10
N LEU A 88 13.13 -18.15 -19.59
CA LEU A 88 12.25 -17.95 -18.44
C LEU A 88 13.03 -17.64 -17.16
N ALA A 89 14.14 -18.33 -16.91
CA ALA A 89 15.02 -18.05 -15.77
C ALA A 89 15.65 -16.65 -15.87
N ALA A 90 16.04 -16.21 -17.07
CA ALA A 90 16.57 -14.86 -17.30
C ALA A 90 15.50 -13.77 -17.12
N THR A 91 14.24 -14.01 -17.53
CA THR A 91 13.13 -13.07 -17.30
C THR A 91 12.70 -12.99 -15.84
N VAL A 92 12.76 -14.10 -15.09
CA VAL A 92 12.46 -14.11 -13.64
C VAL A 92 13.58 -13.47 -12.84
N ALA A 93 14.85 -13.72 -13.19
CA ALA A 93 15.99 -13.05 -12.55
C ALA A 93 16.09 -11.55 -12.90
N GLY A 94 15.80 -11.17 -14.15
CA GLY A 94 15.74 -9.77 -14.56
C GLY A 94 14.53 -9.04 -13.98
N GLY A 95 13.37 -9.69 -13.91
CA GLY A 95 12.16 -9.15 -13.28
C GLY A 95 12.30 -8.98 -11.78
N ALA A 96 12.84 -9.98 -11.07
CA ALA A 96 13.13 -9.86 -9.64
C ALA A 96 14.21 -8.79 -9.34
N GLY A 97 15.20 -8.65 -10.23
CA GLY A 97 16.21 -7.59 -10.14
C GLY A 97 15.64 -6.18 -10.33
N ILE A 98 14.77 -5.98 -11.33
CA ILE A 98 14.12 -4.68 -11.58
C ILE A 98 13.12 -4.35 -10.48
N VAL A 99 12.27 -5.30 -10.08
CA VAL A 99 11.30 -5.10 -8.98
C VAL A 99 12.02 -4.84 -7.66
N GLY A 100 13.08 -5.59 -7.37
CA GLY A 100 13.93 -5.38 -6.19
C GLY A 100 14.64 -4.04 -6.21
N PHE A 101 15.14 -3.60 -7.36
CA PHE A 101 15.79 -2.29 -7.52
C PHE A 101 14.80 -1.12 -7.40
N VAL A 102 13.60 -1.25 -7.99
CA VAL A 102 12.53 -0.26 -7.81
C VAL A 102 12.09 -0.21 -6.34
N ALA A 103 11.97 -1.35 -5.67
CA ALA A 103 11.67 -1.39 -4.24
C ALA A 103 12.74 -0.69 -3.38
N LEU A 104 14.03 -0.94 -3.66
CA LEU A 104 15.18 -0.27 -3.01
C LEU A 104 15.24 1.23 -3.31
N ALA A 105 15.03 1.62 -4.57
CA ALA A 105 14.93 3.01 -4.99
C ALA A 105 13.76 3.73 -4.30
N ASN A 106 12.67 3.01 -4.06
CA ASN A 106 11.47 3.49 -3.40
C ASN A 106 11.54 3.38 -1.86
N LEU A 107 12.67 3.02 -1.25
CA LEU A 107 12.82 3.06 0.21
C LEU A 107 12.77 4.51 0.71
N PRO A 108 12.17 4.80 1.88
CA PRO A 108 12.07 6.14 2.44
C PRO A 108 13.40 6.61 3.09
N TYR A 109 14.53 6.39 2.42
CA TYR A 109 15.86 6.81 2.90
C TYR A 109 16.39 8.00 2.08
N PRO A 110 16.64 9.17 2.71
CA PRO A 110 16.97 10.40 1.99
C PRO A 110 18.23 10.29 1.12
N MET A 111 19.24 9.55 1.59
CA MET A 111 20.52 9.40 0.89
C MET A 111 20.39 8.59 -0.41
N ILE A 112 19.37 7.73 -0.51
CA ILE A 112 19.11 6.90 -1.70
C ILE A 112 18.17 7.64 -2.66
N ARG A 113 17.12 8.27 -2.13
CA ARG A 113 16.09 8.91 -2.96
C ARG A 113 16.53 10.21 -3.64
N ARG A 114 17.37 11.04 -3.00
CA ARG A 114 17.86 12.30 -3.60
C ARG A 114 18.51 12.11 -4.98
N PRO A 115 19.55 11.26 -5.15
CA PRO A 115 20.17 11.09 -6.45
C PRO A 115 19.22 10.47 -7.49
N ILE A 116 18.27 9.63 -7.06
CA ILE A 116 17.26 9.03 -7.96
C ILE A 116 16.26 10.08 -8.43
N ALA A 117 15.83 10.99 -7.55
CA ALA A 117 14.93 12.08 -7.91
C ALA A 117 15.58 13.07 -8.91
N GLU A 118 16.89 13.29 -8.81
CA GLU A 118 17.63 14.17 -9.73
C GLU A 118 17.88 13.52 -11.10
N HIS A 119 18.27 12.25 -11.12
CA HIS A 119 18.76 11.58 -12.33
C HIS A 119 17.75 10.63 -13.00
N ALA A 120 16.82 10.03 -12.24
CA ALA A 120 15.87 9.04 -12.73
C ALA A 120 14.48 9.20 -12.06
N PRO A 121 13.81 10.36 -12.19
CA PRO A 121 12.57 10.66 -11.46
C PRO A 121 11.41 9.70 -11.76
N ILE A 122 11.40 9.05 -12.94
CA ILE A 122 10.41 8.04 -13.31
C ILE A 122 10.38 6.87 -12.34
N LEU A 123 11.50 6.51 -11.72
CA LEU A 123 11.55 5.41 -10.73
C LEU A 123 10.81 5.73 -9.44
N LEU A 124 10.59 7.02 -9.14
CA LEU A 124 9.88 7.51 -7.96
C LEU A 124 8.46 7.96 -8.28
N LEU A 125 7.98 7.77 -9.52
CA LEU A 125 6.67 8.22 -9.97
C LEU A 125 5.51 7.74 -9.07
N PRO A 126 5.45 6.45 -8.67
CA PRO A 126 4.37 5.99 -7.79
C PRO A 126 4.39 6.70 -6.41
N SER A 127 5.58 6.96 -5.87
CA SER A 127 5.74 7.71 -4.62
C SER A 127 5.27 9.16 -4.76
N PHE A 128 5.62 9.83 -5.86
CA PHE A 128 5.21 11.22 -6.07
C PHE A 128 3.69 11.35 -6.27
N LEU A 129 3.07 10.41 -6.99
CA LEU A 129 1.62 10.39 -7.16
C LEU A 129 0.88 10.21 -5.83
N SER A 130 1.25 9.19 -5.06
CA SER A 130 0.64 8.93 -3.75
C SER A 130 0.79 10.11 -2.81
N MET A 131 1.92 10.81 -2.87
CA MET A 131 2.18 11.94 -2.00
C MET A 131 1.44 13.23 -2.43
N ASP A 132 1.23 13.45 -3.73
CA ASP A 132 0.38 14.56 -4.21
C ASP A 132 -1.08 14.35 -3.82
N GLU A 133 -1.57 13.11 -3.95
CA GLU A 133 -2.91 12.69 -3.52
C GLU A 133 -3.11 12.93 -2.02
N ASN A 134 -2.26 12.32 -1.19
CA ASN A 134 -2.31 12.52 0.26
C ASN A 134 -2.18 13.99 0.66
N TYR A 135 -1.36 14.77 -0.03
CA TYR A 135 -1.24 16.20 0.25
C TYR A 135 -2.55 16.95 -0.03
N ARG A 136 -3.10 16.81 -1.23
CA ARG A 136 -4.33 17.50 -1.63
C ARG A 136 -5.50 17.12 -0.74
N GLU A 137 -5.62 15.83 -0.43
CA GLU A 137 -6.66 15.30 0.46
C GLU A 137 -6.46 15.85 1.88
N ALA A 138 -5.24 15.81 2.41
CA ALA A 138 -4.95 16.36 3.74
C ALA A 138 -5.36 17.83 3.86
N ILE A 139 -4.97 18.70 2.91
CA ILE A 139 -5.31 20.13 2.98
C ILE A 139 -6.82 20.35 2.88
N ALA A 140 -7.49 19.69 1.94
CA ALA A 140 -8.93 19.81 1.77
C ALA A 140 -9.69 19.31 3.02
N LEU A 141 -9.21 18.25 3.65
CA LEU A 141 -9.78 17.71 4.88
C LEU A 141 -9.51 18.62 6.08
N VAL A 142 -8.31 19.21 6.21
CA VAL A 142 -8.01 20.18 7.26
C VAL A 142 -8.96 21.38 7.18
N GLU A 143 -9.22 21.91 5.99
CA GLU A 143 -10.14 23.04 5.80
C GLU A 143 -11.58 22.67 6.16
N GLN A 144 -12.06 21.49 5.72
CA GLN A 144 -13.40 21.00 6.07
C GLN A 144 -13.53 20.76 7.57
N SER A 145 -12.53 20.14 8.18
CA SER A 145 -12.47 19.93 9.63
C SER A 145 -12.50 21.24 10.39
N ASP A 146 -11.76 22.25 9.94
CA ASP A 146 -11.71 23.56 10.61
C ASP A 146 -13.09 24.20 10.67
N GLN A 147 -13.84 24.14 9.56
CA GLN A 147 -15.23 24.63 9.51
C GLN A 147 -16.13 23.83 10.46
N LEU A 148 -16.06 22.50 10.41
CA LEU A 148 -16.92 21.61 11.20
C LEU A 148 -16.64 21.66 12.70
N VAL A 149 -15.39 21.94 13.10
CA VAL A 149 -14.97 21.97 14.51
C VAL A 149 -15.08 23.38 15.08
N ASN A 150 -14.53 24.39 14.41
CA ASN A 150 -14.47 25.75 14.96
C ASN A 150 -15.74 26.58 14.69
N GLN A 151 -16.62 26.12 13.79
CA GLN A 151 -17.90 26.76 13.50
C GLN A 151 -19.08 25.79 13.69
N ALA A 152 -18.89 24.77 14.54
CA ALA A 152 -19.92 23.80 14.85
C ALA A 152 -21.18 24.48 15.39
N THR A 153 -22.34 24.10 14.86
CA THR A 153 -23.65 24.54 15.37
C THR A 153 -24.42 23.40 16.01
N SER A 154 -23.93 22.16 15.84
CA SER A 154 -24.56 20.95 16.33
C SER A 154 -23.51 19.89 16.71
N ALA A 155 -23.91 18.93 17.54
CA ALA A 155 -23.06 17.78 17.88
C ALA A 155 -22.72 16.92 16.64
N ALA A 156 -23.60 16.88 15.64
CA ALA A 156 -23.36 16.18 14.39
C ALA A 156 -22.23 16.82 13.56
N ASP A 157 -22.12 18.15 13.59
CA ASP A 157 -21.00 18.86 12.95
C ASP A 157 -19.67 18.47 13.60
N LEU A 158 -19.64 18.38 14.94
CA LEU A 158 -18.44 17.97 15.69
C LEU A 158 -18.06 16.51 15.42
N GLU A 159 -19.04 15.60 15.32
CA GLU A 159 -18.78 14.19 15.01
C GLU A 159 -18.20 14.01 13.60
N LEU A 160 -18.80 14.68 12.59
CA LEU A 160 -18.26 14.70 11.24
C LEU A 160 -16.88 15.38 11.20
N GLY A 161 -16.71 16.45 11.97
CA GLY A 161 -15.44 17.14 12.17
C GLY A 161 -14.35 16.21 12.67
N GLN A 162 -14.63 15.40 13.70
CA GLN A 162 -13.71 14.40 14.24
C GLN A 162 -13.30 13.34 13.20
N GLU A 163 -14.26 12.85 12.41
CA GLU A 163 -13.97 11.90 11.34
C GLU A 163 -13.01 12.52 10.32
N LYS A 164 -13.27 13.76 9.92
CA LYS A 164 -12.47 14.50 8.94
C LYS A 164 -11.08 14.85 9.48
N VAL A 165 -10.97 15.20 10.78
CA VAL A 165 -9.67 15.45 11.44
C VAL A 165 -8.84 14.19 11.43
N THR A 166 -9.46 13.04 11.71
CA THR A 166 -8.79 11.73 11.69
C THR A 166 -8.30 11.38 10.29
N GLN A 167 -9.11 11.63 9.26
CA GLN A 167 -8.72 11.43 7.85
C GLN A 167 -7.57 12.37 7.46
N ALA A 168 -7.67 13.66 7.82
CA ALA A 168 -6.62 14.64 7.57
C ALA A 168 -5.28 14.22 8.19
N GLN A 169 -5.31 13.77 9.46
CA GLN A 169 -4.14 13.30 10.18
C GLN A 169 -3.54 12.07 9.50
N HIS A 170 -4.37 11.13 9.07
CA HIS A 170 -3.94 9.94 8.35
C HIS A 170 -3.18 10.31 7.07
N HIS A 171 -3.72 11.20 6.25
CA HIS A 171 -3.06 11.64 5.02
C HIS A 171 -1.76 12.41 5.29
N LEU A 172 -1.73 13.26 6.32
CA LEU A 172 -0.49 13.95 6.72
C LEU A 172 0.59 12.97 7.23
N ASP A 173 0.22 11.91 7.93
CA ASP A 173 1.15 10.91 8.43
C ASP A 173 1.76 10.04 7.32
N GLN A 174 1.06 9.93 6.17
CA GLN A 174 1.60 9.30 4.98
C GLN A 174 2.66 10.16 4.26
N LEU A 175 2.75 11.45 4.58
CA LEU A 175 3.74 12.35 4.00
C LEU A 175 5.10 12.17 4.70
N PRO A 176 6.15 11.72 4.00
CA PRO A 176 7.43 11.48 4.62
C PRO A 176 8.12 12.79 5.04
N VAL A 177 8.68 12.85 6.26
CA VAL A 177 9.36 14.05 6.80
C VAL A 177 10.53 14.52 5.92
N TRP A 178 11.25 13.61 5.27
CA TRP A 178 12.38 13.95 4.39
C TRP A 178 11.94 14.66 3.09
N PHE A 179 10.64 14.70 2.82
CA PHE A 179 10.04 15.39 1.68
C PHE A 179 9.91 16.91 1.90
N LEU A 180 9.90 17.35 3.15
CA LEU A 180 9.74 18.74 3.53
C LEU A 180 11.00 19.54 3.13
N GLY A 181 10.97 20.14 1.93
CA GLY A 181 12.06 20.96 1.39
C GLY A 181 12.68 20.43 0.09
N TYR A 182 12.24 19.30 -0.46
CA TYR A 182 12.67 18.85 -1.78
C TYR A 182 11.53 18.99 -2.79
N TYR A 183 11.62 20.02 -3.62
CA TYR A 183 10.68 20.23 -4.72
C TYR A 183 11.11 19.41 -5.94
N PRO A 184 10.38 18.37 -6.38
CA PRO A 184 10.73 17.61 -7.57
C PRO A 184 10.36 18.42 -8.82
N GLN A 185 11.18 19.42 -9.16
CA GLN A 185 10.99 20.33 -10.31
C GLN A 185 10.68 19.56 -11.60
N ARG A 186 11.47 18.51 -11.90
CA ARG A 186 11.32 17.69 -13.11
C ARG A 186 9.99 16.93 -13.16
N TYR A 187 9.47 16.47 -12.02
CA TYR A 187 8.15 15.82 -11.96
C TYR A 187 7.06 16.81 -12.33
N CYS A 188 7.08 18.00 -11.71
CA CYS A 188 6.08 19.04 -11.93
C CYS A 188 6.10 19.56 -13.38
N THR A 189 7.28 19.64 -14.00
CA THR A 189 7.42 19.99 -15.42
C THR A 189 6.79 18.96 -16.36
N PHE A 190 6.89 17.66 -16.06
CA PHE A 190 6.45 16.59 -16.96
C PHE A 190 4.96 16.23 -16.79
N PHE A 191 4.43 16.36 -15.57
CA PHE A 191 3.07 15.94 -15.21
C PHE A 191 2.12 17.10 -14.88
N GLY A 192 2.55 18.36 -15.10
CA GLY A 192 1.67 19.54 -14.96
C GLY A 192 1.21 19.79 -13.53
N CYS A 193 2.06 19.50 -12.54
CA CYS A 193 1.70 19.61 -11.13
C CYS A 193 1.90 21.06 -10.64
N SER A 194 0.90 21.60 -9.92
CA SER A 194 1.03 22.81 -9.12
C SER A 194 1.54 22.51 -7.72
N TRP A 195 2.48 21.58 -7.59
CA TRP A 195 3.05 21.22 -6.30
C TRP A 195 3.62 22.50 -5.70
N ASN A 196 3.24 22.85 -4.47
CA ASN A 196 3.84 23.98 -3.75
C ASN A 196 3.99 23.68 -2.26
N PHE A 197 4.08 22.40 -1.89
CA PHE A 197 4.12 21.96 -0.52
C PHE A 197 5.37 22.46 0.20
N THR A 198 5.19 23.47 1.02
CA THR A 198 6.25 24.00 1.88
C THR A 198 6.28 23.24 3.21
N HIS A 199 7.45 23.25 3.86
CA HIS A 199 7.55 22.78 5.25
C HIS A 199 6.56 23.55 6.15
N ASP A 200 6.37 24.84 5.87
CA ASP A 200 5.49 25.73 6.62
C ASP A 200 4.02 25.33 6.51
N GLU A 201 3.55 24.97 5.31
CA GLU A 201 2.17 24.46 5.10
C GLU A 201 1.94 23.14 5.84
N PHE A 202 2.91 22.20 5.80
CA PHE A 202 2.81 20.96 6.55
C PHE A 202 2.74 21.18 8.06
N GLU A 203 3.64 22.01 8.58
CA GLU A 203 3.68 22.34 10.00
C GLU A 203 2.40 23.06 10.42
N THR A 204 1.88 23.95 9.58
CA THR A 204 0.62 24.66 9.80
C THR A 204 -0.56 23.69 9.84
N ALA A 205 -0.64 22.76 8.88
CA ALA A 205 -1.69 21.75 8.82
C ALA A 205 -1.68 20.84 10.07
N ARG A 206 -0.50 20.36 10.49
CA ARG A 206 -0.37 19.56 11.71
C ARG A 206 -0.74 20.34 12.97
N LYS A 207 -0.34 21.60 13.07
CA LYS A 207 -0.76 22.47 14.18
C LYS A 207 -2.26 22.71 14.19
N ALA A 208 -2.88 22.86 13.04
CA ALA A 208 -4.33 23.02 12.92
C ALA A 208 -5.05 21.76 13.41
N ILE A 209 -4.63 20.57 12.98
CA ILE A 209 -5.16 19.30 13.48
C ILE A 209 -5.02 19.18 14.99
N GLY A 210 -3.82 19.40 15.54
CA GLY A 210 -3.61 19.30 16.98
C GLY A 210 -4.45 20.30 17.78
N ARG A 211 -4.77 21.47 17.22
CA ARG A 211 -5.71 22.43 17.85
C ARG A 211 -7.14 21.93 17.79
N MET A 212 -7.58 21.40 16.65
CA MET A 212 -8.93 20.84 16.48
C MET A 212 -9.15 19.64 17.40
N ASP A 213 -8.16 18.76 17.57
CA ASP A 213 -8.22 17.64 18.52
C ASP A 213 -8.46 18.12 19.95
N VAL A 214 -7.81 19.21 20.36
CA VAL A 214 -8.01 19.81 21.68
C VAL A 214 -9.43 20.35 21.83
N VAL A 215 -9.95 21.04 20.81
CA VAL A 215 -11.34 21.55 20.82
C VAL A 215 -12.33 20.40 20.89
N LEU A 216 -12.18 19.38 20.05
CA LEU A 216 -13.03 18.19 20.03
C LEU A 216 -13.02 17.44 21.36
N PHE A 217 -11.85 17.32 21.99
CA PHE A 217 -11.73 16.72 23.32
C PHE A 217 -12.46 17.54 24.39
N GLN A 218 -12.32 18.88 24.36
CA GLN A 218 -13.02 19.77 25.29
C GLN A 218 -14.54 19.72 25.09
N GLU A 219 -15.00 19.72 23.84
CA GLU A 219 -16.41 19.56 23.48
C GLU A 219 -16.98 18.25 23.96
N LYS A 220 -16.27 17.14 23.74
CA LYS A 220 -16.69 15.81 24.18
C LYS A 220 -16.89 15.77 25.69
N ASN A 221 -15.91 16.23 26.46
CA ASN A 221 -16.02 16.24 27.92
C ASN A 221 -17.16 17.17 28.39
N ALA A 222 -17.29 18.34 27.78
CA ALA A 222 -18.35 19.29 28.13
C ALA A 222 -19.74 18.75 27.78
N HIS A 223 -19.87 17.97 26.70
CA HIS A 223 -21.11 17.32 26.32
C HIS A 223 -21.47 16.16 27.26
N ASP A 224 -20.49 15.36 27.67
CA ASP A 224 -20.68 14.29 28.67
C ASP A 224 -21.16 14.90 30.01
N GLU A 225 -20.57 16.01 30.46
CA GLU A 225 -21.00 16.76 31.64
C GLU A 225 -22.42 17.35 31.49
N LEU A 226 -22.76 17.86 30.29
CA LEU A 226 -24.10 18.36 29.98
C LEU A 226 -25.15 17.26 30.11
N ASP A 227 -24.91 16.09 29.53
CA ASP A 227 -25.84 14.97 29.55
C ASP A 227 -26.05 14.46 30.99
N GLU A 228 -24.98 14.36 31.78
CA GLU A 228 -25.07 13.97 33.19
C GLU A 228 -25.91 14.98 33.99
N ALA A 229 -25.61 16.27 33.88
CA ALA A 229 -26.32 17.32 34.60
C ALA A 229 -27.80 17.44 34.18
N LEU A 230 -28.11 17.24 32.89
CA LEU A 230 -29.50 17.19 32.40
C LEU A 230 -30.25 15.95 32.92
N GLY A 231 -29.57 14.81 33.03
CA GLY A 231 -30.11 13.60 33.65
C GLY A 231 -30.45 13.83 35.13
N GLU A 232 -29.54 14.44 35.89
CA GLU A 232 -29.76 14.79 37.30
C GLU A 232 -30.90 15.79 37.47
N LEU A 233 -30.95 16.82 36.62
CA LEU A 233 -32.01 17.81 36.61
C LEU A 233 -33.38 17.16 36.38
N GLN A 234 -33.49 16.24 35.41
CA GLN A 234 -34.72 15.53 35.12
C GLN A 234 -35.12 14.57 36.25
N SER A 235 -34.15 13.94 36.89
CA SER A 235 -34.37 13.09 38.07
C SER A 235 -34.92 13.91 39.24
N ALA A 236 -34.28 15.04 39.57
CA ALA A 236 -34.72 15.95 40.63
C ALA A 236 -36.14 16.50 40.38
N ARG A 237 -36.46 16.86 39.13
CA ARG A 237 -37.81 17.27 38.71
C ARG A 237 -38.85 16.17 38.92
N SER A 238 -38.48 14.91 38.69
CA SER A 238 -39.39 13.78 38.89
C SER A 238 -39.59 13.48 40.37
N GLN A 239 -38.51 13.50 41.16
CA GLN A 239 -38.56 13.37 42.62
C GLN A 239 -39.44 14.45 43.27
N TYR A 240 -39.36 15.69 42.79
CA TYR A 240 -40.22 16.77 43.30
C TYR A 240 -41.70 16.53 42.99
N ARG A 241 -42.03 16.04 41.78
CA ARG A 241 -43.41 15.75 41.37
C ARG A 241 -44.01 14.56 42.13
N GLU A 242 -43.20 13.59 42.49
CA GLU A 242 -43.60 12.38 43.20
C GLU A 242 -43.53 12.53 44.73
N ALA A 243 -42.99 13.64 45.23
CA ALA A 243 -42.84 13.89 46.65
C ALA A 243 -44.20 13.98 47.35
N THR A 244 -44.41 13.13 48.35
CA THR A 244 -45.61 13.11 49.20
C THR A 244 -45.42 13.85 50.52
N THR A 245 -44.19 14.23 50.85
CA THR A 245 -43.84 14.96 52.08
C THR A 245 -43.09 16.25 51.77
N TYR A 246 -43.20 17.23 52.68
CA TYR A 246 -42.44 18.48 52.57
C TYR A 246 -40.93 18.24 52.51
N GLN A 247 -40.39 17.36 53.38
CA GLN A 247 -38.96 17.06 53.39
C GLN A 247 -38.47 16.42 52.08
N SER A 248 -39.24 15.48 51.50
CA SER A 248 -38.88 14.90 50.20
C SER A 248 -38.94 15.92 49.07
N ALA A 249 -39.91 16.85 49.11
CA ALA A 249 -40.00 17.91 48.13
C ALA A 249 -38.82 18.89 48.25
N GLN A 250 -38.45 19.27 49.48
CA GLN A 250 -37.29 20.13 49.74
C GLN A 250 -35.98 19.50 49.24
N ASN A 251 -35.73 18.24 49.58
CA ASN A 251 -34.53 17.53 49.10
C ASN A 251 -34.48 17.46 47.56
N ALA A 252 -35.62 17.29 46.90
CA ALA A 252 -35.68 17.30 45.44
C ALA A 252 -35.40 18.69 44.84
N LEU A 253 -35.82 19.78 45.50
CA LEU A 253 -35.46 21.14 45.09
C LEU A 253 -33.97 21.44 45.29
N ASP A 254 -33.37 20.91 46.36
CA ASP A 254 -31.92 21.05 46.60
C ASP A 254 -31.12 20.29 45.53
N ASN A 255 -31.53 19.06 45.18
CA ASN A 255 -30.93 18.30 44.07
C ASN A 255 -31.12 19.01 42.73
N TRP A 256 -32.26 19.66 42.52
CA TRP A 256 -32.51 20.46 41.31
C TRP A 256 -31.54 21.63 41.24
N GLN A 257 -31.38 22.40 42.34
CA GLN A 257 -30.41 23.50 42.39
C GLN A 257 -28.98 22.99 42.12
N ALA A 258 -28.58 21.87 42.72
CA ALA A 258 -27.27 21.27 42.50
C ALA A 258 -27.03 20.89 41.02
N ALA A 259 -28.05 20.37 40.33
CA ALA A 259 -27.96 20.09 38.90
C ALA A 259 -27.82 21.38 38.05
N ILE A 260 -28.51 22.46 38.43
CA ILE A 260 -28.33 23.78 37.79
C ILE A 260 -26.90 24.31 38.03
N ASP A 261 -26.38 24.15 39.25
CA ASP A 261 -25.03 24.58 39.60
C ASP A 261 -23.98 23.79 38.79
N ARG A 262 -24.21 22.49 38.56
CA ARG A 262 -23.38 21.67 37.66
C ARG A 262 -23.41 22.17 36.22
N LEU A 263 -24.59 22.51 35.68
CA LEU A 263 -24.69 23.12 34.34
C LEU A 263 -23.87 24.43 34.23
N HIS A 264 -23.70 25.17 35.33
CA HIS A 264 -22.91 26.40 35.35
C HIS A 264 -21.40 26.16 35.23
N LEU A 265 -20.92 24.98 35.62
CA LEU A 265 -19.51 24.63 35.58
C LEU A 265 -19.04 24.23 34.17
N ILE A 266 -19.97 23.91 33.27
CA ILE A 266 -19.67 23.52 31.90
C ILE A 266 -19.02 24.71 31.18
N PRO A 267 -17.83 24.52 30.57
CA PRO A 267 -17.08 25.62 29.98
C PRO A 267 -17.86 26.39 28.93
N SER A 268 -17.96 27.71 29.11
CA SER A 268 -18.80 28.55 28.25
C SER A 268 -18.38 28.70 26.80
N GLN A 269 -17.14 28.35 26.50
CA GLN A 269 -16.56 28.44 25.16
C GLN A 269 -16.92 27.23 24.30
N THR A 270 -17.59 26.21 24.86
CA THR A 270 -18.04 25.04 24.12
C THR A 270 -19.49 25.17 23.69
N LEU A 271 -19.88 24.44 22.63
CA LEU A 271 -21.26 24.30 22.20
C LEU A 271 -22.12 23.74 23.34
N ALA A 272 -21.61 22.75 24.08
CA ALA A 272 -22.28 22.20 25.25
C ALA A 272 -22.52 23.27 26.34
N GLY A 273 -21.58 24.19 26.56
CA GLY A 273 -21.75 25.31 27.49
C GLY A 273 -22.81 26.32 27.05
N GLU A 274 -22.95 26.57 25.74
CA GLU A 274 -24.03 27.40 25.19
C GLU A 274 -25.40 26.75 25.41
N LEU A 275 -25.51 25.44 25.14
CA LEU A 275 -26.71 24.66 25.42
C LEU A 275 -27.03 24.64 26.92
N ALA A 276 -26.02 24.43 27.77
CA ALA A 276 -26.17 24.43 29.22
C ALA A 276 -26.81 25.72 29.72
N ARG A 277 -26.37 26.89 29.25
CA ARG A 277 -26.95 28.20 29.61
C ARG A 277 -28.42 28.33 29.22
N THR A 278 -28.79 27.81 28.06
CA THR A 278 -30.17 27.78 27.59
C THR A 278 -31.03 26.93 28.53
N HIS A 279 -30.55 25.73 28.88
CA HIS A 279 -31.23 24.84 29.83
C HIS A 279 -31.30 25.43 31.24
N MET A 280 -30.23 26.05 31.74
CA MET A 280 -30.19 26.72 33.03
C MET A 280 -31.24 27.82 33.14
N THR A 281 -31.44 28.61 32.09
CA THR A 281 -32.43 29.71 32.12
C THR A 281 -33.84 29.16 32.32
N ALA A 282 -34.20 28.11 31.58
CA ALA A 282 -35.46 27.41 31.77
C ALA A 282 -35.54 26.74 33.15
N ALA A 283 -34.48 26.06 33.57
CA ALA A 283 -34.42 25.34 34.83
C ALA A 283 -34.56 26.24 36.06
N ASN A 284 -33.93 27.42 36.05
CA ASN A 284 -34.03 28.40 37.12
C ASN A 284 -35.44 28.97 37.25
N ARG A 285 -36.08 29.30 36.13
CA ARG A 285 -37.47 29.78 36.12
C ARG A 285 -38.41 28.73 36.73
N ASP A 286 -38.27 27.49 36.28
CA ASP A 286 -39.11 26.38 36.73
C ASP A 286 -38.87 26.07 38.22
N LEU A 287 -37.61 26.14 38.69
CA LEU A 287 -37.24 25.96 40.10
C LEU A 287 -37.86 27.04 40.99
N GLN A 288 -37.79 28.32 40.58
CA GLN A 288 -38.41 29.42 41.32
C GLN A 288 -39.93 29.24 41.45
N GLN A 289 -40.60 28.74 40.41
CA GLN A 289 -42.03 28.44 40.46
C GLN A 289 -42.34 27.29 41.42
N ALA A 290 -41.51 26.24 41.42
CA ALA A 290 -41.65 25.11 42.33
C ALA A 290 -41.47 25.54 43.79
N GLN A 291 -40.42 26.31 44.09
CA GLN A 291 -40.15 26.86 45.44
C GLN A 291 -41.31 27.74 45.96
N ARG A 292 -41.88 28.60 45.12
CA ARG A 292 -43.06 29.40 45.49
C ARG A 292 -44.28 28.54 45.80
N SER A 293 -44.51 27.50 44.99
CA SER A 293 -45.62 26.57 45.20
C SER A 293 -45.46 25.77 46.50
N LEU A 294 -44.23 25.42 46.87
CA LEU A 294 -43.96 24.69 48.11
C LEU A 294 -44.15 25.58 49.36
N ASN A 295 -43.74 26.86 49.29
CA ASN A 295 -43.84 27.81 50.40
C ASN A 295 -45.21 28.49 50.54
N GLY A 296 -46.07 28.37 49.52
CA GLY A 296 -47.43 28.92 49.51
C GLY A 296 -48.52 27.97 49.99
N ASN A 297 -48.14 26.73 50.33
CA ASN A 297 -48.96 25.72 51.02
C ASN A 297 -48.54 25.61 52.49
#